data_AF-A0A163SGQ4-F1
#
_entry.id   AF-A0A163SGQ4-F1
#
_cell.length_a   1.000
_cell.length_b   1.000
_cell.length_c   1.000
_cell.angle_alpha   90.00
_cell.angle_beta   90.00
_cell.angle_gamma   90.00
#
_symmetry.space_group_name_H-M   'P 1'
#
loop_
_entity.id
_entity.type
_entity.pdbx_description
1 polymer ?
#
loop_
_entity_poly.entity_id
_entity_poly.type
_entity_poly.pdbx_seq_one_letter_code
_entity_poly.pdbx_strand_id
1 'polypeptide(L)'
;MDHQFSPKIQEALDHVKRADEAMIEAQANQTPSCFQTAKVWLETAQQSVHDAGEGTSEEEKKQLHHAKEYLRHLHETQAAIQETRYD
;
A
#
# COMPACT_ATOMS: atom_id res chain seq x y z
N MET A 1 16.98 17.73 9.14
CA MET A 1 15.61 18.08 9.54
C MET A 1 14.81 16.81 9.41
N ASP A 2 14.73 16.00 10.47
CA ASP A 2 13.83 14.85 10.49
C ASP A 2 12.41 15.42 10.47
N HIS A 3 11.77 15.36 9.31
CA HIS A 3 10.39 15.83 9.17
C HIS A 3 9.53 14.79 9.87
N GLN A 4 9.17 15.08 11.13
CA GLN A 4 8.33 14.19 11.90
C GLN A 4 6.90 14.29 11.35
N PHE A 5 6.53 13.31 10.53
CA PHE A 5 5.16 13.16 10.06
C PHE A 5 4.21 12.98 11.24
N SER A 6 2.98 13.44 11.09
CA SER A 6 1.94 13.09 12.07
C SER A 6 1.79 11.57 12.16
N PRO A 7 1.39 11.03 13.33
CA PRO A 7 1.33 9.59 13.55
C PRO A 7 0.50 8.84 12.50
N LYS A 8 -0.62 9.45 12.06
CA LYS A 8 -1.50 8.86 11.03
C LYS A 8 -0.84 8.77 9.66
N ILE A 9 -0.03 9.77 9.31
CA ILE A 9 0.71 9.78 8.04
C ILE A 9 1.79 8.71 8.08
N GLN A 10 2.54 8.63 9.18
CA GLN A 10 3.57 7.61 9.35
C GLN A 10 2.96 6.20 9.28
N GLU A 11 1.84 5.97 9.96
CA GLU A 11 1.11 4.70 9.92
C GLU A 11 0.64 4.34 8.50
N ALA A 12 0.08 5.31 7.76
CA ALA A 12 -0.32 5.10 6.38
C ALA A 12 0.86 4.70 5.48
N LEU A 13 2.01 5.39 5.61
CA LEU A 13 3.22 5.08 4.84
C LEU A 13 3.77 3.70 5.20
N ASP A 14 3.78 3.34 6.47
CA ASP A 14 4.24 2.03 6.93
C ASP A 14 3.34 0.91 6.40
N HIS A 15 2.02 1.09 6.42
CA HIS A 15 1.09 0.10 5.85
C HIS A 15 1.23 -0.02 4.33
N VAL A 16 1.45 1.08 3.59
CA VAL A 16 1.74 1.02 2.16
C VAL A 16 3.03 0.23 1.88
N LYS A 17 4.07 0.44 2.68
CA LYS A 17 5.31 -0.34 2.57
C LYS A 17 5.08 -1.83 2.85
N ARG A 18 4.25 -2.18 3.85
CA ARG A 18 3.89 -3.58 4.13
C ARG A 18 3.10 -4.22 3.00
N ALA A 19 2.21 -3.47 2.35
CA ALA A 19 1.46 -3.94 1.19
C ALA A 19 2.39 -4.25 0.01
N ASP A 20 3.39 -3.39 -0.22
CA ASP A 20 4.43 -3.59 -1.23
C ASP A 20 5.25 -4.86 -0.97
N GLU A 21 5.80 -5.00 0.24
CA GLU A 21 6.56 -6.18 0.66
C GLU A 21 5.76 -7.48 0.47
N ALA A 22 4.47 -7.46 0.86
CA ALA A 22 3.60 -8.62 0.70
C ALA A 22 3.27 -8.93 -0.76
N MET A 23 3.12 -7.92 -1.62
CA MET A 23 2.92 -8.09 -3.06
C MET A 23 4.15 -8.70 -3.74
N ILE A 24 5.36 -8.27 -3.39
CA ILE A 24 6.62 -8.85 -3.86
C ILE A 24 6.68 -10.34 -3.46
N GLU A 25 6.39 -10.65 -2.20
CA GLU A 25 6.39 -12.02 -1.70
C GLU A 25 5.36 -12.91 -2.42
N ALA A 26 4.17 -12.36 -2.69
CA ALA A 26 3.13 -13.05 -3.43
C ALA A 26 3.51 -13.34 -4.88
N GLN A 27 4.18 -12.40 -5.55
CA GLN A 27 4.71 -12.60 -6.90
C GLN A 27 5.81 -13.66 -6.94
N ALA A 28 6.72 -13.65 -5.96
CA ALA A 28 7.86 -14.56 -5.91
C ALA A 28 7.45 -16.01 -5.63
N ASN A 29 6.51 -16.23 -4.70
CA ASN A 29 6.15 -17.57 -4.23
C ASN A 29 4.87 -18.13 -4.86
N GLN A 30 3.98 -17.27 -5.34
CA GLN A 30 2.73 -17.63 -6.01
C GLN A 30 1.78 -18.54 -5.22
N THR A 31 1.94 -18.62 -3.89
CA THR A 31 1.08 -19.43 -3.03
C THR A 31 -0.20 -18.68 -2.62
N PRO A 32 -1.34 -19.38 -2.42
CA PRO A 32 -2.58 -18.74 -1.98
C PRO A 32 -2.44 -17.93 -0.68
N SER A 33 -1.62 -18.39 0.25
CA SER A 33 -1.36 -17.69 1.51
C SER A 33 -0.66 -16.35 1.30
N CYS A 34 0.34 -16.27 0.41
CA CYS A 34 1.02 -15.02 0.13
C CYS A 34 0.07 -14.01 -0.55
N PHE A 35 -0.78 -14.47 -1.47
CA PHE A 35 -1.80 -13.61 -2.09
C PHE A 35 -2.84 -13.10 -1.09
N GLN A 36 -3.28 -13.94 -0.16
CA GLN A 36 -4.20 -13.52 0.89
C GLN A 36 -3.56 -12.48 1.81
N THR A 37 -2.29 -12.69 2.20
CA THR A 37 -1.53 -11.71 3.00
C THR A 37 -1.39 -10.38 2.27
N ALA A 38 -1.05 -10.40 0.98
CA ALA A 38 -0.96 -9.19 0.17
C ALA A 38 -2.30 -8.45 0.08
N LYS A 39 -3.41 -9.18 -0.10
CA LYS A 39 -4.76 -8.60 -0.09
C LYS A 39 -5.07 -7.88 1.22
N VAL A 40 -4.81 -8.52 2.36
CA VAL A 40 -5.06 -7.92 3.68
C VAL A 40 -4.26 -6.64 3.87
N TRP A 41 -2.98 -6.62 3.48
CA TRP A 41 -2.16 -5.42 3.61
C TRP A 41 -2.57 -4.30 2.67
N LEU A 42 -3.01 -4.63 1.44
CA LEU A 42 -3.55 -3.63 0.52
C LEU A 42 -4.80 -2.95 1.09
N GLU A 43 -5.76 -3.73 1.60
CA GLU A 43 -6.97 -3.21 2.23
C GLU A 43 -6.65 -2.36 3.47
N THR A 44 -5.71 -2.82 4.31
CA THR A 44 -5.24 -2.10 5.51
C THR A 44 -4.59 -0.77 5.15
N ALA A 45 -3.73 -0.77 4.13
CA ALA A 45 -3.05 0.43 3.66
C ALA A 45 -4.04 1.43 3.03
N GLN A 46 -5.01 0.95 2.25
CA GLN A 46 -6.06 1.78 1.69
C GLN A 46 -6.87 2.49 2.79
N GLN A 47 -7.28 1.76 3.83
CA GLN A 47 -7.98 2.35 4.96
C GLN A 47 -7.11 3.38 5.71
N SER A 48 -5.84 3.06 5.93
CA SER A 48 -4.93 3.97 6.66
C SER A 48 -4.64 5.26 5.89
N VAL A 49 -4.47 5.17 4.57
CA VAL A 49 -4.33 6.35 3.70
C VAL A 49 -5.61 7.19 3.67
N HIS A 50 -6.77 6.56 3.77
CA HIS A 50 -8.04 7.27 3.92
C HIS A 50 -8.12 7.99 5.28
N ASP A 51 -7.79 7.31 6.38
CA ASP A 51 -7.88 7.82 7.75
C ASP A 51 -6.85 8.92 8.06
N ALA A 52 -5.73 8.93 7.32
CA ALA A 52 -4.73 9.98 7.37
C ALA A 52 -5.20 11.30 6.73
N GLY A 53 -6.26 11.27 5.92
CA GLY A 53 -6.87 12.44 5.31
C GLY A 53 -6.03 13.06 4.20
N GLU A 54 -5.85 14.39 4.25
CA GLU A 54 -5.09 15.15 3.24
C GLU A 54 -3.67 15.49 3.69
N GLY A 55 -3.32 15.32 4.97
CA GLY A 55 -2.07 15.83 5.53
C GLY A 55 -2.15 17.33 5.85
N THR A 56 -1.38 17.77 6.82
CA THR A 56 -1.44 19.15 7.35
C THR A 56 -0.34 20.05 6.81
N SER A 57 0.80 19.45 6.44
CA SER A 57 1.91 20.13 5.76
C SER A 57 2.00 19.77 4.29
N GLU A 58 2.68 20.59 3.50
CA GLU A 58 2.93 20.31 2.07
C GLU A 58 3.71 19.01 1.86
N GLU A 59 4.65 18.69 2.75
CA GLU A 59 5.39 17.43 2.66
C GLU A 59 4.48 16.23 2.98
N GLU A 60 3.62 16.31 4.00
CA GLU A 60 2.63 15.25 4.29
C GLU A 60 1.66 15.05 3.12
N LYS A 61 1.15 16.13 2.53
CA LYS A 61 0.29 16.08 1.33
C LYS A 61 0.97 15.36 0.18
N LYS A 62 2.24 15.71 -0.08
CA LYS A 62 3.05 15.10 -1.13
C LYS A 62 3.26 13.60 -0.86
N GLN A 63 3.62 13.22 0.36
CA GLN A 63 3.81 11.83 0.73
C GLN A 63 2.52 11.02 0.63
N LEU A 64 1.38 11.57 1.07
CA LEU A 64 0.09 10.92 0.91
C LEU A 64 -0.33 10.78 -0.55
N HIS A 65 -0.08 11.79 -1.37
CA HIS A 65 -0.35 11.70 -2.80
C HIS A 65 0.45 10.57 -3.44
N HIS A 66 1.75 10.48 -3.13
CA HIS A 66 2.60 9.38 -3.57
C HIS A 66 2.08 8.03 -3.06
N ALA A 67 1.68 7.94 -1.80
CA ALA A 67 1.14 6.71 -1.20
C ALA A 67 -0.16 6.25 -1.89
N LYS A 68 -1.06 7.19 -2.23
CA LYS A 68 -2.30 6.91 -2.97
C LYS A 68 -2.02 6.36 -4.37
N GLU A 69 -1.13 7.01 -5.10
CA GLU A 69 -0.74 6.56 -6.44
C GLU A 69 -0.04 5.20 -6.38
N TYR A 70 0.81 4.98 -5.39
CA TYR A 70 1.49 3.70 -5.23
C TYR A 70 0.51 2.57 -4.90
N LEU A 71 -0.47 2.80 -4.03
CA LEU A 71 -1.53 1.83 -3.76
C LEU A 71 -2.36 1.50 -5.00
N ARG A 72 -2.69 2.49 -5.84
CA ARG A 72 -3.36 2.25 -7.12
C ARG A 72 -2.56 1.26 -7.96
N HIS A 73 -1.25 1.45 -8.09
CA HIS A 73 -0.37 0.55 -8.84
C HIS A 73 -0.28 -0.85 -8.22
N LEU A 74 -0.27 -0.97 -6.90
CA LEU A 74 -0.26 -2.28 -6.25
C LEU A 74 -1.58 -3.04 -6.50
N HIS A 75 -2.73 -2.34 -6.51
CA HIS A 75 -4.01 -2.95 -6.89
C HIS A 75 -4.05 -3.38 -8.36
N GLU A 76 -3.54 -2.56 -9.27
CA GLU A 76 -3.40 -2.92 -10.69
C GLU A 76 -2.54 -4.17 -10.85
N THR A 77 -1.44 -4.25 -10.10
CA THR A 77 -0.55 -5.40 -10.09
C THR A 77 -1.26 -6.65 -9.56
N GLN A 78 -2.03 -6.52 -8.46
CA GLN A 78 -2.82 -7.62 -7.91
C GLN A 78 -3.84 -8.14 -8.93
N ALA A 79 -4.55 -7.26 -9.63
CA ALA A 79 -5.52 -7.62 -10.64
C ALA A 79 -4.87 -8.37 -11.82
N ALA A 80 -3.75 -7.86 -12.34
CA ALA A 80 -3.03 -8.50 -13.45
C ALA A 80 -2.53 -9.91 -13.10
N ILE A 81 -2.06 -10.13 -11.86
CA ILE A 81 -1.63 -11.46 -11.41
C ILE A 81 -2.82 -12.41 -11.27
N GLN A 82 -3.98 -11.92 -10.83
CA GLN A 82 -5.20 -12.73 -10.75
C GLN A 82 -5.70 -13.13 -12.14
N GLU A 83 -5.72 -12.22 -13.11
CA GLU A 83 -6.10 -12.52 -14.50
C GLU A 83 -5.19 -13.60 -15.10
N THR A 84 -3.87 -13.43 -14.99
CA THR A 84 -2.88 -14.39 -15.53
C THR A 84 -2.98 -15.80 -14.92
N ARG A 85 -3.63 -15.95 -13.76
CA ARG A 85 -3.77 -17.24 -13.07
C ARG A 85 -4.99 -18.06 -13.52
N TYR A 86 -5.97 -17.42 -14.16
CA TYR A 86 -7.20 -18.06 -14.64
C TYR A 86 -7.24 -18.26 -16.17
N ASP A 87 -6.21 -17.80 -16.88
CA ASP A 87 -5.93 -18.13 -18.29
C ASP A 87 -5.06 -19.39 -18.43
#